data_AF-A0A948V2Q5-F1
#
_entry.id   AF-A0A948V2Q5-F1
#
_cell.length_a   1.000
_cell.length_b   1.000
_cell.length_c   1.000
_cell.angle_alpha   90.00
_cell.angle_beta   90.00
_cell.angle_gamma   90.00
#
_symmetry.space_group_name_H-M   'P 1'
#
loop_
_entity.id
_entity.type
_entity.pdbx_description
1 polymer ?
#
loop_
_entity_poly.entity_id
_entity_poly.type
_entity_poly.pdbx_seq_one_letter_code
_entity_poly.pdbx_strand_id
1 'polypeptide(L)'
;MDKRIPEEGSGVNHGPREAHIRRREFFKLSAAGAAGVALSGGLAAQDTTSDHKPKAAEEISTNIADLLKPRTADSMPGKFPGKVVQIATGSAASDTGFDTNKIREAVETGMKELTGEKDIRDAWRVFVGPEDVVGLKLNPIGGKLLSNRPEMVDVIIDGLKAAGIPKKNIVIWDRRLFQLEEAGFTPDRYPGIRILGTEMKGPNDDFYDENGLLWARDNIDRDYPAYTVDIEGKYEKNVLPYMINEGRTSYFTKIVTQTCSKIINVPVLKNAGSAVTLCLKNLSYGALSNTSRLHKIWAKSVAEPCAVPCLRDKVVLNIVDGLKACYEGGPGANAQYIWNANQMLFGTDPVAVDTVGYEFIIGERMKRGVQQLEDKKRREFLEIAGKLGLGHHDKDNIRLHSLELA
;
A
#
# COMPACT_ATOMS: atom_id res chain seq x y z
N MET A 1 -66.81 -4.18 -51.96
CA MET A 1 -66.38 -5.12 -53.01
C MET A 1 -64.94 -5.50 -52.73
N ASP A 2 -64.78 -6.70 -52.21
CA ASP A 2 -63.67 -7.66 -52.42
C ASP A 2 -62.53 -7.21 -53.38
N LYS A 3 -61.27 -7.22 -52.92
CA LYS A 3 -60.24 -8.18 -53.36
C LYS A 3 -58.78 -7.82 -52.95
N ARG A 4 -58.17 -8.81 -52.28
CA ARG A 4 -56.80 -9.37 -52.43
C ARG A 4 -55.56 -8.68 -51.84
N ILE A 5 -54.89 -9.46 -50.98
CA ILE A 5 -53.49 -9.41 -50.49
C ILE A 5 -52.52 -9.83 -51.63
N PRO A 6 -51.19 -9.56 -51.58
CA PRO A 6 -50.26 -10.35 -50.75
C PRO A 6 -49.17 -9.56 -49.99
N GLU A 7 -48.60 -10.23 -49.00
CA GLU A 7 -47.54 -9.84 -48.07
C GLU A 7 -46.17 -9.62 -48.74
N GLU A 8 -45.35 -8.71 -48.18
CA GLU A 8 -43.89 -8.86 -48.09
C GLU A 8 -43.38 -8.21 -46.79
N GLY A 9 -42.52 -8.97 -46.08
CA GLY A 9 -42.12 -8.76 -44.70
C GLY A 9 -41.10 -7.62 -44.47
N SER A 10 -41.27 -6.95 -43.33
CA SER A 10 -40.32 -5.97 -42.79
C SER A 10 -39.30 -6.67 -41.87
N GLY A 11 -38.08 -6.83 -42.35
CA GLY A 11 -36.93 -7.23 -41.54
C GLY A 11 -36.38 -6.03 -40.77
N VAL A 12 -36.70 -5.91 -39.48
CA VAL A 12 -36.07 -4.93 -38.59
C VAL A 12 -34.82 -5.52 -37.95
N ASN A 13 -33.75 -4.76 -38.10
CA ASN A 13 -32.39 -4.96 -37.67
C ASN A 13 -32.26 -4.94 -36.13
N HIS A 14 -31.64 -5.95 -35.53
CA HIS A 14 -31.22 -5.95 -34.13
C HIS A 14 -29.74 -6.30 -34.03
N GLY A 15 -28.91 -5.27 -33.87
CA GLY A 15 -27.51 -5.41 -33.49
C GLY A 15 -27.34 -6.00 -32.08
N PRO A 16 -26.14 -6.49 -31.73
CA PRO A 16 -25.91 -7.24 -30.50
C PRO A 16 -26.05 -6.34 -29.26
N ARG A 17 -26.87 -6.80 -28.32
CA ARG A 17 -27.12 -6.17 -27.01
C ARG A 17 -25.89 -6.24 -26.12
N GLU A 18 -25.61 -5.12 -25.46
CA GLU A 18 -24.63 -4.97 -24.38
C GLU A 18 -24.89 -5.98 -23.24
N ALA A 19 -23.84 -6.70 -22.84
CA ALA A 19 -23.88 -7.61 -21.71
C ALA A 19 -23.57 -6.83 -20.41
N HIS A 20 -24.62 -6.47 -19.68
CA HIS A 20 -24.50 -6.01 -18.29
C HIS A 20 -23.96 -7.15 -17.40
N ILE A 21 -22.74 -6.96 -16.89
CA ILE A 21 -22.13 -7.85 -15.89
C ILE A 21 -22.85 -7.69 -14.56
N ARG A 22 -23.51 -8.77 -14.09
CA ARG A 22 -24.14 -8.83 -12.78
C ARG A 22 -23.07 -8.95 -11.68
N ARG A 23 -23.21 -8.21 -10.58
CA ARG A 23 -22.37 -8.15 -9.36
C ARG A 23 -22.05 -9.50 -8.67
N ARG A 24 -22.41 -10.64 -9.24
CA ARG A 24 -22.27 -11.98 -8.65
C ARG A 24 -21.07 -12.78 -9.18
N GLU A 25 -20.33 -12.25 -10.16
CA GLU A 25 -19.13 -12.91 -10.70
C GLU A 25 -17.80 -12.41 -10.11
N PHE A 26 -17.81 -11.34 -9.31
CA PHE A 26 -16.60 -10.82 -8.66
C PHE A 26 -16.22 -11.54 -7.35
N PHE A 27 -17.05 -12.49 -6.86
CA PHE A 27 -16.84 -13.17 -5.58
C PHE A 27 -16.54 -14.68 -5.67
N LYS A 28 -16.17 -15.20 -6.85
CA LYS A 28 -15.86 -16.64 -7.04
C LYS A 28 -14.36 -16.97 -7.16
N LEU A 29 -13.47 -16.18 -6.55
CA LEU A 29 -12.04 -16.52 -6.47
C LEU A 29 -11.45 -16.40 -5.06
N SER A 30 -12.20 -16.89 -4.07
CA SER A 30 -11.69 -17.06 -2.69
C SER A 30 -12.15 -18.36 -2.00
N ALA A 31 -12.66 -19.35 -2.75
CA ALA A 31 -12.96 -20.67 -2.19
C ALA A 31 -12.80 -21.78 -3.23
N ALA A 32 -11.58 -22.30 -3.38
CA ALA A 32 -11.32 -23.60 -3.97
C ALA A 32 -10.38 -24.35 -3.03
N GLY A 33 -10.97 -25.07 -2.07
CA GLY A 33 -10.24 -25.85 -1.07
C GLY A 33 -11.10 -26.38 0.06
N ALA A 34 -12.28 -26.94 -0.24
CA ALA A 34 -12.96 -27.95 0.60
C ALA A 34 -14.29 -28.35 -0.06
N ALA A 35 -14.31 -29.51 -0.73
CA ALA A 35 -15.54 -30.25 -0.98
C ALA A 35 -15.22 -31.73 -0.77
N GLY A 36 -15.27 -32.16 0.50
CA GLY A 36 -15.25 -33.57 0.88
C GLY A 36 -16.69 -34.07 0.97
N VAL A 37 -17.00 -35.05 0.15
CA VAL A 37 -18.28 -35.77 0.06
C VAL A 37 -18.61 -36.42 1.40
N ALA A 38 -19.79 -36.14 1.94
CA ALA A 38 -20.38 -36.92 3.03
C ALA A 38 -21.30 -37.99 2.44
N LEU A 39 -20.85 -39.24 2.41
CA LEU A 39 -21.72 -40.41 2.37
C LEU A 39 -21.21 -41.45 3.37
N SER A 40 -22.16 -41.94 4.16
CA SER A 40 -22.06 -42.77 5.35
C SER A 40 -21.73 -44.24 5.09
N GLY A 41 -20.97 -44.85 6.02
CA GLY A 41 -21.13 -46.26 6.42
C GLY A 41 -19.89 -47.15 6.22
N GLY A 42 -19.41 -47.77 7.32
CA GLY A 42 -18.55 -48.96 7.27
C GLY A 42 -17.32 -48.91 8.16
N LEU A 43 -17.30 -49.77 9.18
CA LEU A 43 -16.25 -49.96 10.18
C LEU A 43 -14.97 -50.60 9.63
N ALA A 44 -13.85 -50.21 10.24
CA ALA A 44 -12.61 -50.95 10.48
C ALA A 44 -11.73 -51.35 9.28
N ALA A 45 -10.60 -50.64 9.13
CA ALA A 45 -9.32 -51.25 8.76
C ALA A 45 -8.18 -50.44 9.40
N GLN A 46 -7.28 -51.16 10.09
CA GLN A 46 -6.19 -50.65 10.90
C GLN A 46 -5.19 -49.81 10.09
N ASP A 47 -4.83 -48.66 10.64
CA ASP A 47 -3.74 -47.80 10.19
C ASP A 47 -2.40 -48.56 10.22
N THR A 48 -1.84 -48.81 9.03
CA THR A 48 -0.39 -48.85 8.88
C THR A 48 0.04 -47.41 8.65
N THR A 49 0.46 -46.73 9.72
CA THR A 49 1.04 -45.39 9.62
C THR A 49 2.34 -45.47 8.85
N SER A 50 2.28 -45.24 7.53
CA SER A 50 3.47 -44.82 6.81
C SER A 50 3.83 -43.43 7.36
N ASP A 51 5.00 -43.31 7.97
CA ASP A 51 5.62 -42.03 8.33
C ASP A 51 5.88 -41.21 7.05
N HIS A 52 4.84 -40.64 6.47
CA HIS A 52 4.98 -39.54 5.53
C HIS A 52 5.23 -38.28 6.34
N LYS A 53 6.50 -38.09 6.77
CA LYS A 53 6.96 -36.73 7.07
C LYS A 53 6.64 -35.88 5.83
N PRO A 54 5.83 -34.80 5.95
CA PRO A 54 5.65 -33.91 4.83
C PRO A 54 7.04 -33.44 4.40
N LYS A 55 7.38 -33.63 3.11
CA LYS A 55 8.58 -33.02 2.52
C LYS A 55 8.54 -31.55 2.90
N ALA A 56 9.59 -31.06 3.55
CA ALA A 56 9.73 -29.63 3.81
C ALA A 56 9.49 -28.91 2.47
N ALA A 57 8.52 -28.00 2.43
CA ALA A 57 8.29 -27.20 1.25
C ALA A 57 9.62 -26.55 0.86
N GLU A 58 10.06 -26.73 -0.39
CA GLU A 58 11.28 -26.09 -0.88
C GLU A 58 11.17 -24.58 -0.65
N GLU A 59 12.17 -24.01 0.01
CA GLU A 59 12.18 -22.60 0.33
C GLU A 59 12.29 -21.79 -0.97
N ILE A 60 11.29 -20.94 -1.23
CA ILE A 60 11.29 -20.09 -2.41
C ILE A 60 12.38 -19.03 -2.25
N SER A 61 13.33 -19.00 -3.20
CA SER A 61 14.49 -18.12 -3.20
C SER A 61 14.20 -16.77 -3.86
N THR A 62 14.98 -15.76 -3.46
CA THR A 62 14.95 -14.40 -3.98
C THR A 62 16.38 -13.95 -4.27
N ASN A 63 16.56 -12.92 -5.11
CA ASN A 63 17.87 -12.34 -5.43
C ASN A 63 18.27 -11.18 -4.50
N ILE A 64 17.67 -11.05 -3.31
CA ILE A 64 17.88 -9.86 -2.46
C ILE A 64 19.36 -9.61 -2.15
N ALA A 65 20.15 -10.67 -1.92
CA ALA A 65 21.57 -10.55 -1.62
C ALA A 65 22.36 -9.79 -2.71
N ASP A 66 21.98 -9.94 -3.99
CA ASP A 66 22.64 -9.28 -5.12
C ASP A 66 22.28 -7.78 -5.22
N LEU A 67 21.13 -7.41 -4.67
CA LEU A 67 20.58 -6.05 -4.71
C LEU A 67 21.05 -5.19 -3.53
N LEU A 68 21.55 -5.80 -2.46
CA LEU A 68 22.09 -5.07 -1.31
C LEU A 68 23.36 -4.32 -1.70
N LYS A 69 23.43 -3.06 -1.27
CA LYS A 69 24.62 -2.20 -1.38
C LYS A 69 25.01 -1.66 0.00
N PRO A 70 26.24 -1.16 0.19
CA PRO A 70 26.61 -0.43 1.40
C PRO A 70 25.59 0.67 1.70
N ARG A 71 25.35 0.90 3.00
CA ARG A 71 24.39 1.89 3.47
C ARG A 71 24.99 3.29 3.39
N THR A 72 24.14 4.29 3.23
CA THR A 72 24.49 5.72 3.31
C THR A 72 23.98 6.30 4.64
N ALA A 73 24.33 7.56 4.92
CA ALA A 73 23.80 8.27 6.08
C ALA A 73 22.27 8.44 6.07
N ASP A 74 21.66 8.36 4.88
CA ASP A 74 20.23 8.50 4.67
C ASP A 74 19.49 7.15 4.64
N SER A 75 20.19 6.01 4.72
CA SER A 75 19.56 4.69 4.74
C SER A 75 18.63 4.50 5.94
N MET A 76 17.45 3.92 5.71
CA MET A 76 16.55 3.39 6.77
C MET A 76 17.36 2.60 7.82
N PRO A 77 17.16 2.79 9.14
CA PRO A 77 16.00 3.42 9.79
C PRO A 77 16.03 4.97 9.83
N GLY A 78 16.97 5.61 9.14
CA GLY A 78 17.05 7.06 9.06
C GLY A 78 17.55 7.71 10.35
N LYS A 79 17.22 9.00 10.53
CA LYS A 79 17.84 9.87 11.55
C LYS A 79 17.44 9.57 12.99
N PHE A 80 16.27 8.96 13.21
CA PHE A 80 15.72 8.69 14.54
C PHE A 80 15.35 7.21 14.71
N PRO A 81 16.34 6.29 14.68
CA PRO A 81 16.10 4.86 14.81
C PRO A 81 15.33 4.52 16.09
N GLY A 82 14.31 3.66 15.96
CA GLY A 82 13.47 3.22 17.06
C GLY A 82 12.61 4.29 17.74
N LYS A 83 12.65 5.57 17.31
CA LYS A 83 11.78 6.61 17.88
C LYS A 83 10.49 6.70 17.07
N VAL A 84 9.35 6.58 17.77
CA VAL A 84 8.02 6.77 17.20
C VAL A 84 7.27 7.78 18.03
N VAL A 85 6.72 8.82 17.39
CA VAL A 85 5.80 9.76 18.03
C VAL A 85 4.38 9.38 17.62
N GLN A 86 3.50 9.20 18.60
CA GLN A 86 2.08 8.94 18.41
C GLN A 86 1.28 10.15 18.88
N ILE A 87 0.44 10.69 18.00
CA ILE A 87 -0.46 11.79 18.33
C ILE A 87 -1.89 11.29 18.24
N ALA A 88 -2.60 11.31 19.37
CA ALA A 88 -4.05 11.27 19.38
C ALA A 88 -4.56 12.68 19.02
N THR A 89 -5.21 12.80 17.86
CA THR A 89 -5.57 14.09 17.25
C THR A 89 -6.88 14.68 17.81
N GLY A 90 -7.38 14.14 18.93
CA GLY A 90 -8.69 14.44 19.46
C GLY A 90 -9.81 14.10 18.46
N SER A 91 -10.50 15.11 17.96
CA SER A 91 -11.68 14.97 17.07
C SER A 91 -11.44 15.41 15.63
N ALA A 92 -10.19 15.32 15.14
CA ALA A 92 -9.82 15.77 13.79
C ALA A 92 -10.63 15.10 12.66
N ALA A 93 -11.07 13.86 12.85
CA ALA A 93 -12.05 13.17 12.02
C ALA A 93 -13.36 12.96 12.79
N SER A 94 -14.47 13.31 12.15
CA SER A 94 -15.83 13.14 12.64
C SER A 94 -16.74 12.56 11.56
N ASP A 95 -18.01 12.34 11.89
CA ASP A 95 -19.03 11.93 10.92
C ASP A 95 -19.34 13.04 9.90
N THR A 96 -19.08 14.30 10.25
CA THR A 96 -19.36 15.47 9.41
C THR A 96 -18.18 15.89 8.53
N GLY A 97 -16.97 15.38 8.78
CA GLY A 97 -15.81 15.66 7.93
C GLY A 97 -14.48 15.56 8.65
N PHE A 98 -13.53 16.37 8.18
CA PHE A 98 -12.17 16.44 8.69
C PHE A 98 -11.84 17.89 9.04
N ASP A 99 -11.33 18.12 10.25
CA ASP A 99 -10.88 19.43 10.73
C ASP A 99 -9.40 19.62 10.37
N THR A 100 -9.15 20.34 9.28
CA THR A 100 -7.79 20.61 8.78
C THR A 100 -6.93 21.37 9.79
N ASN A 101 -7.51 22.16 10.70
CA ASN A 101 -6.72 22.88 11.71
C ASN A 101 -6.20 21.91 12.78
N LYS A 102 -7.04 20.99 13.25
CA LYS A 102 -6.59 19.92 14.17
C LYS A 102 -5.59 18.98 13.52
N ILE A 103 -5.77 18.66 12.24
CA ILE A 103 -4.79 17.88 11.47
C ILE A 103 -3.45 18.62 11.39
N ARG A 104 -3.48 19.94 11.12
CA ARG A 104 -2.29 20.78 11.09
C ARG A 104 -1.57 20.77 12.43
N GLU A 105 -2.28 21.01 13.52
CA GLU A 105 -1.72 20.97 14.87
C GLU A 105 -1.08 19.60 15.19
N ALA A 106 -1.74 18.49 14.82
CA ALA A 106 -1.21 17.15 14.99
C ALA A 106 0.08 16.90 14.20
N VAL A 107 0.12 17.32 12.93
CA VAL A 107 1.32 17.19 12.10
C VAL A 107 2.45 18.06 12.65
N GLU A 108 2.17 19.31 13.00
CA GLU A 108 3.20 20.21 13.53
C GLU A 108 3.77 19.71 14.85
N THR A 109 2.92 19.26 15.77
CA THR A 109 3.34 18.68 17.05
C THR A 109 4.14 17.40 16.81
N GLY A 110 3.64 16.47 15.99
CA GLY A 110 4.35 15.22 15.69
C GLY A 110 5.73 15.44 15.07
N MET A 111 5.86 16.42 14.17
CA MET A 111 7.13 16.80 13.54
C MET A 111 8.11 17.42 14.54
N LYS A 112 7.66 18.36 15.37
CA LYS A 112 8.50 19.00 16.41
C LYS A 112 8.94 17.99 17.46
N GLU A 113 8.05 17.13 17.92
CA GLU A 113 8.38 16.08 18.90
C GLU A 113 9.33 15.03 18.32
N LEU A 114 9.19 14.67 17.04
CA LEU A 114 10.09 13.71 16.40
C LEU A 114 11.50 14.29 16.28
N THR A 115 11.60 15.53 15.82
CA THR A 115 12.88 16.18 15.48
C THR A 115 13.58 16.86 16.64
N GLY A 116 12.82 17.32 17.64
CA GLY A 116 13.30 18.22 18.70
C GLY A 116 13.37 19.69 18.28
N GLU A 117 12.99 20.02 17.04
CA GLU A 117 12.99 21.39 16.54
C GLU A 117 11.80 22.19 17.08
N LYS A 118 12.00 23.48 17.34
CA LYS A 118 10.95 24.38 17.84
C LYS A 118 10.14 25.00 16.71
N ASP A 119 10.82 25.31 15.62
CA ASP A 119 10.22 25.89 14.41
C ASP A 119 9.82 24.79 13.44
N ILE A 120 8.61 24.90 12.89
CA ILE A 120 8.07 23.85 12.00
C ILE A 120 8.84 23.76 10.68
N ARG A 121 9.30 24.88 10.11
CA ARG A 121 10.09 24.86 8.87
C ARG A 121 11.40 24.11 9.11
N ASP A 122 12.04 24.38 10.24
CA ASP A 122 13.31 23.75 10.57
C ASP A 122 13.13 22.24 10.86
N ALA A 123 12.00 21.84 11.47
CA ALA A 123 11.61 20.44 11.60
C ALA A 123 11.48 19.71 10.24
N TRP A 124 10.86 20.33 9.23
CA TRP A 124 10.80 19.75 7.87
C TRP A 124 12.17 19.69 7.20
N ARG A 125 13.02 20.70 7.42
CA ARG A 125 14.39 20.77 6.87
C ARG A 125 15.34 19.71 7.42
N VAL A 126 14.97 19.03 8.51
CA VAL A 126 15.66 17.82 8.95
C VAL A 126 15.62 16.74 7.86
N PHE A 127 14.57 16.66 7.06
CA PHE A 127 14.36 15.55 6.12
C PHE A 127 14.56 15.93 4.64
N VAL A 128 14.30 17.19 4.29
CA VAL A 128 14.28 17.66 2.89
C VAL A 128 14.91 19.06 2.75
N GLY A 129 15.35 19.42 1.55
CA GLY A 129 15.88 20.74 1.20
C GLY A 129 15.44 21.22 -0.18
N PRO A 130 15.62 22.52 -0.51
CA PRO A 130 15.00 23.16 -1.68
C PRO A 130 15.24 22.50 -3.06
N GLU A 131 16.36 21.78 -3.20
CA GLU A 131 16.75 21.09 -4.43
C GLU A 131 16.13 19.69 -4.55
N ASP A 132 15.56 19.15 -3.47
CA ASP A 132 14.97 17.82 -3.48
C ASP A 132 13.71 17.78 -4.36
N VAL A 133 13.58 16.69 -5.11
CA VAL A 133 12.29 16.18 -5.61
C VAL A 133 11.73 15.21 -4.57
N VAL A 134 10.63 15.59 -3.92
CA VAL A 134 10.04 14.88 -2.79
C VAL A 134 8.80 14.10 -3.24
N GLY A 135 8.87 12.78 -3.13
CA GLY A 135 7.74 11.89 -3.39
C GLY A 135 6.92 11.61 -2.14
N LEU A 136 5.62 11.93 -2.16
CA LEU A 136 4.63 11.54 -1.17
C LEU A 136 4.01 10.20 -1.57
N LYS A 137 4.42 9.11 -0.93
CA LYS A 137 3.89 7.76 -1.21
C LYS A 137 2.60 7.51 -0.44
N LEU A 138 1.47 7.62 -1.12
CA LEU A 138 0.13 7.44 -0.52
C LEU A 138 -0.38 5.99 -0.65
N ASN A 139 -1.52 5.70 -0.02
CA ASN A 139 -2.22 4.41 -0.05
C ASN A 139 -3.72 4.58 -0.40
N PRO A 140 -4.07 4.57 -1.70
CA PRO A 140 -5.43 4.82 -2.18
C PRO A 140 -6.32 3.58 -2.34
N ILE A 141 -5.84 2.37 -2.06
CA ILE A 141 -6.56 1.11 -2.37
C ILE A 141 -7.95 0.99 -1.73
N GLY A 142 -8.22 1.71 -0.64
CA GLY A 142 -9.53 1.76 0.01
C GLY A 142 -10.47 2.83 -0.55
N GLY A 143 -10.11 3.49 -1.66
CA GLY A 143 -10.83 4.60 -2.27
C GLY A 143 -11.10 5.74 -1.28
N LYS A 144 -12.13 6.55 -1.55
CA LYS A 144 -12.51 7.68 -0.67
C LYS A 144 -12.81 7.27 0.78
N LEU A 145 -13.20 6.02 1.02
CA LEU A 145 -13.58 5.56 2.35
C LEU A 145 -12.37 5.26 3.25
N LEU A 146 -11.29 4.69 2.69
CA LEU A 146 -10.09 4.25 3.43
C LEU A 146 -8.79 4.48 2.64
N SER A 147 -8.56 5.74 2.31
CA SER A 147 -7.34 6.29 1.72
C SER A 147 -6.78 7.40 2.61
N ASN A 148 -5.55 7.86 2.35
CA ASN A 148 -5.08 9.12 2.89
C ASN A 148 -6.08 10.24 2.63
N ARG A 149 -6.25 11.12 3.61
CA ARG A 149 -7.14 12.28 3.49
C ARG A 149 -6.43 13.38 2.69
N PRO A 150 -7.06 13.94 1.65
CA PRO A 150 -6.52 15.09 0.96
C PRO A 150 -6.15 16.25 1.89
N GLU A 151 -6.93 16.50 2.95
CA GLU A 151 -6.68 17.52 3.97
C GLU A 151 -5.34 17.30 4.71
N MET A 152 -5.00 16.04 4.98
CA MET A 152 -3.74 15.67 5.62
C MET A 152 -2.56 15.83 4.66
N VAL A 153 -2.75 15.49 3.38
CA VAL A 153 -1.73 15.69 2.34
C VAL A 153 -1.51 17.19 2.06
N ASP A 154 -2.56 18.02 2.11
CA ASP A 154 -2.47 19.48 2.01
C ASP A 154 -1.56 20.06 3.10
N VAL A 155 -1.72 19.59 4.35
CA VAL A 155 -0.86 19.99 5.48
C VAL A 155 0.60 19.58 5.27
N ILE A 156 0.86 18.36 4.79
CA ILE A 156 2.23 17.91 4.47
C ILE A 156 2.84 18.78 3.36
N ILE A 157 2.07 19.08 2.30
CA ILE A 157 2.51 19.94 1.20
C ILE A 157 2.85 21.34 1.67
N ASP A 158 2.06 21.92 2.58
CA ASP A 158 2.36 23.22 3.19
C ASP A 158 3.67 23.18 3.99
N GLY A 159 3.92 22.09 4.72
CA GLY A 159 5.18 21.84 5.41
C GLY A 159 6.39 21.79 4.47
N LEU A 160 6.27 21.04 3.37
CA LEU A 160 7.31 20.98 2.33
C LEU A 160 7.56 22.35 1.67
N LYS A 161 6.50 23.10 1.38
CA LYS A 161 6.62 24.47 0.85
C LYS A 161 7.32 25.39 1.84
N ALA A 162 7.01 25.29 3.13
CA ALA A 162 7.68 26.05 4.18
C ALA A 162 9.19 25.72 4.24
N ALA A 163 9.57 24.44 4.05
CA ALA A 163 10.96 24.01 3.97
C ALA A 163 11.71 24.57 2.75
N GLY A 164 10.99 25.05 1.72
CA GLY A 164 11.52 25.64 0.50
C GLY A 164 11.33 24.78 -0.75
N ILE A 165 10.59 23.67 -0.67
CA ILE A 165 10.34 22.80 -1.83
C ILE A 165 9.36 23.47 -2.79
N PRO A 166 9.73 23.70 -4.07
CA PRO A 166 8.80 24.24 -5.04
C PRO A 166 7.75 23.19 -5.42
N LYS A 167 6.50 23.61 -5.71
CA LYS A 167 5.39 22.68 -6.05
C LYS A 167 5.74 21.66 -7.14
N LYS A 168 6.46 22.09 -8.18
CA LYS A 168 6.91 21.21 -9.30
C LYS A 168 7.81 20.06 -8.85
N ASN A 169 8.50 20.22 -7.72
CA ASN A 169 9.36 19.20 -7.11
C ASN A 169 8.62 18.28 -6.14
N ILE A 170 7.33 18.54 -5.86
CA ILE A 170 6.49 17.63 -5.09
C ILE A 170 5.82 16.64 -6.04
N VAL A 171 5.84 15.36 -5.67
CA VAL A 171 5.24 14.26 -6.44
C VAL A 171 4.32 13.47 -5.53
N ILE A 172 3.01 13.50 -5.77
CA ILE A 172 2.07 12.56 -5.15
C ILE A 172 2.09 11.28 -5.96
N TRP A 173 2.30 10.13 -5.32
CA TRP A 173 2.36 8.88 -6.07
C TRP A 173 1.90 7.64 -5.31
N ASP A 174 1.51 6.64 -6.10
CA ASP A 174 1.23 5.27 -5.71
C ASP A 174 1.51 4.35 -6.90
N ARG A 175 1.33 3.04 -6.74
CA ARG A 175 1.35 2.09 -7.84
C ARG A 175 0.28 2.42 -8.88
N ARG A 176 -0.93 2.83 -8.49
CA ARG A 176 -2.07 2.96 -9.42
C ARG A 176 -2.60 4.38 -9.47
N LEU A 177 -2.44 5.04 -10.62
CA LEU A 177 -2.86 6.44 -10.80
C LEU A 177 -4.38 6.60 -10.66
N PHE A 178 -5.15 5.73 -11.30
CA PHE A 178 -6.62 5.78 -11.25
C PHE A 178 -7.18 5.65 -9.82
N GLN A 179 -6.51 4.91 -8.93
CA GLN A 179 -6.93 4.81 -7.53
C GLN A 179 -6.63 6.11 -6.75
N LEU A 180 -5.51 6.79 -7.04
CA LEU A 180 -5.25 8.13 -6.49
C LEU A 180 -6.34 9.12 -6.90
N GLU A 181 -6.71 9.12 -8.18
CA GLU A 181 -7.75 10.00 -8.72
C GLU A 181 -9.11 9.72 -8.07
N GLU A 182 -9.50 8.43 -7.97
CA GLU A 182 -10.70 8.00 -7.24
C GLU A 182 -10.70 8.45 -5.78
N ALA A 183 -9.53 8.48 -5.13
CA ALA A 183 -9.35 8.95 -3.76
C ALA A 183 -9.33 10.48 -3.61
N GLY A 184 -9.41 11.23 -4.72
CA GLY A 184 -9.49 12.70 -4.73
C GLY A 184 -8.14 13.41 -4.95
N PHE A 185 -7.10 12.68 -5.35
CA PHE A 185 -5.82 13.26 -5.74
C PHE A 185 -5.80 13.53 -7.24
N THR A 186 -6.35 14.69 -7.63
CA THR A 186 -6.48 15.10 -9.03
C THR A 186 -5.65 16.35 -9.35
N PRO A 187 -5.26 16.56 -10.62
CA PRO A 187 -4.54 17.76 -11.03
C PRO A 187 -5.27 19.06 -10.68
N ASP A 188 -6.59 19.07 -10.72
CA ASP A 188 -7.43 20.24 -10.36
C ASP A 188 -7.30 20.61 -8.88
N ARG A 189 -7.20 19.62 -7.98
CA ARG A 189 -6.99 19.87 -6.55
C ARG A 189 -5.55 20.28 -6.26
N TYR A 190 -4.58 19.74 -6.99
CA TYR A 190 -3.16 19.94 -6.75
C TYR A 190 -2.44 20.62 -7.94
N PRO A 191 -2.84 21.84 -8.32
CA PRO A 191 -2.26 22.52 -9.47
C PRO A 191 -0.77 22.78 -9.26
N GLY A 192 0.04 22.37 -10.26
CA GLY A 192 1.49 22.50 -10.26
C GLY A 192 2.25 21.43 -9.47
N ILE A 193 1.56 20.41 -8.93
CA ILE A 193 2.16 19.23 -8.29
C ILE A 193 1.96 18.04 -9.22
N ARG A 194 2.98 17.18 -9.35
CA ARG A 194 2.89 15.99 -10.20
C ARG A 194 2.14 14.89 -9.46
N ILE A 195 1.22 14.21 -10.13
CA ILE A 195 0.50 13.04 -9.62
C ILE A 195 0.84 11.87 -10.53
N LEU A 196 1.54 10.87 -10.01
CA LEU A 196 2.10 9.79 -10.82
C LEU A 196 1.63 8.42 -10.31
N GLY A 197 1.37 7.52 -11.25
CA GLY A 197 1.17 6.10 -10.99
C GLY A 197 2.06 5.24 -11.87
N THR A 198 2.51 4.11 -11.33
CA THR A 198 3.28 3.14 -12.14
C THR A 198 2.36 2.47 -13.15
N GLU A 199 1.22 1.98 -12.68
CA GLU A 199 0.07 1.46 -13.43
C GLU A 199 -0.92 2.61 -13.67
N MET A 200 -1.33 2.83 -14.93
CA MET A 200 -2.23 3.94 -15.30
C MET A 200 -3.07 3.59 -16.54
N LYS A 201 -4.21 4.28 -16.68
CA LYS A 201 -4.97 4.37 -17.93
C LYS A 201 -4.41 5.51 -18.78
N GLY A 202 -4.57 5.42 -20.10
CA GLY A 202 -4.22 6.50 -21.02
C GLY A 202 -5.39 7.43 -21.33
N PRO A 203 -5.22 8.33 -22.31
CA PRO A 203 -6.23 9.34 -22.69
C PRO A 203 -7.58 8.76 -23.16
N ASN A 204 -7.62 7.49 -23.54
CA ASN A 204 -8.84 6.78 -23.95
C ASN A 204 -9.61 6.14 -22.78
N ASP A 205 -9.23 6.42 -21.53
CA ASP A 205 -9.78 5.79 -20.31
C ASP A 205 -9.62 4.25 -20.28
N ASP A 206 -8.67 3.71 -21.05
CA ASP A 206 -8.27 2.31 -21.07
C ASP A 206 -6.79 2.16 -20.68
N PHE A 207 -6.39 0.99 -20.20
CA PHE A 207 -5.00 0.63 -19.92
C PHE A 207 -4.17 0.44 -21.19
N TYR A 208 -4.82 0.15 -22.32
CA TYR A 208 -4.18 -0.16 -23.59
C TYR A 208 -4.41 0.93 -24.64
N ASP A 209 -3.40 1.15 -25.48
CA ASP A 209 -3.50 1.98 -26.68
C ASP A 209 -4.15 1.22 -27.85
N GLU A 210 -4.33 1.91 -28.98
CA GLU A 210 -4.90 1.37 -30.22
C GLU A 210 -4.13 0.19 -30.82
N ASN A 211 -2.85 0.03 -30.46
CA ASN A 211 -2.01 -1.09 -30.89
C ASN A 211 -2.05 -2.26 -29.89
N GLY A 212 -2.87 -2.16 -28.83
CA GLY A 212 -2.98 -3.17 -27.80
C GLY A 212 -1.79 -3.20 -26.84
N LEU A 213 -0.97 -2.14 -26.80
CA LEU A 213 0.13 -2.00 -25.85
C LEU A 213 -0.30 -1.22 -24.62
N LEU A 214 0.26 -1.53 -23.45
CA LEU A 214 -0.01 -0.77 -22.24
C LEU A 214 0.53 0.66 -22.36
N TRP A 215 -0.28 1.65 -21.95
CA TRP A 215 0.17 3.03 -21.76
C TRP A 215 1.29 3.12 -20.72
N ALA A 216 1.18 2.32 -19.67
CA ALA A 216 2.10 2.29 -18.53
C ALA A 216 3.38 1.47 -18.76
N ARG A 217 3.59 0.87 -19.95
CA ARG A 217 4.65 -0.13 -20.20
C ARG A 217 6.06 0.36 -19.85
N ASP A 218 6.30 1.66 -19.99
CA ASP A 218 7.59 2.31 -19.82
C ASP A 218 7.76 2.98 -18.46
N ASN A 219 6.78 2.86 -17.56
CA ASN A 219 6.81 3.46 -16.22
C ASN A 219 7.69 2.68 -15.21
N ILE A 220 8.10 1.46 -15.57
CA ILE A 220 9.03 0.65 -14.80
C ILE A 220 10.45 0.78 -15.35
N ASP A 221 11.43 0.71 -14.46
CA ASP A 221 12.85 0.81 -14.80
C ASP A 221 13.42 -0.59 -15.05
N ARG A 222 13.69 -0.88 -16.33
CA ARG A 222 14.27 -2.17 -16.75
C ARG A 222 15.79 -2.18 -16.74
N ASP A 223 16.41 -1.00 -16.63
CA ASP A 223 17.86 -0.85 -16.58
C ASP A 223 18.36 -0.88 -15.13
N TYR A 224 17.49 -0.57 -14.16
CA TYR A 224 17.77 -0.73 -12.74
C TYR A 224 17.67 -2.21 -12.30
N PRO A 225 18.56 -2.71 -11.41
CA PRO A 225 18.50 -4.08 -10.90
C PRO A 225 17.12 -4.45 -10.32
N ALA A 226 16.49 -5.47 -10.89
CA ALA A 226 15.14 -5.89 -10.54
C ALA A 226 15.11 -6.94 -9.42
N TYR A 227 13.99 -7.00 -8.71
CA TYR A 227 13.74 -8.01 -7.68
C TYR A 227 13.14 -9.27 -8.32
N THR A 228 13.88 -10.37 -8.26
CA THR A 228 13.57 -11.66 -8.88
C THR A 228 13.29 -12.69 -7.80
N VAL A 229 12.26 -13.51 -8.05
CA VAL A 229 11.82 -14.57 -7.14
C VAL A 229 11.56 -15.80 -7.99
N ASP A 230 11.89 -16.99 -7.50
CA ASP A 230 11.61 -18.25 -8.21
C ASP A 230 10.13 -18.66 -8.12
N ILE A 231 9.27 -17.74 -8.52
CA ILE A 231 7.84 -17.92 -8.75
C ILE A 231 7.52 -17.22 -10.05
N GLU A 232 6.99 -17.97 -11.01
CA GLU A 232 6.47 -17.40 -12.24
C GLU A 232 5.07 -16.82 -11.99
N GLY A 233 4.87 -15.55 -12.37
CA GLY A 233 3.56 -14.92 -12.44
C GLY A 233 3.08 -14.85 -13.88
N LYS A 234 1.88 -15.37 -14.14
CA LYS A 234 1.16 -15.23 -15.42
C LYS A 234 -0.18 -14.57 -15.15
N TYR A 235 -0.65 -13.76 -16.10
CA TYR A 235 -1.84 -12.97 -15.95
C TYR A 235 -2.70 -13.02 -17.20
N GLU A 236 -4.00 -13.02 -16.98
CA GLU A 236 -4.96 -12.81 -18.03
C GLU A 236 -5.31 -11.32 -18.09
N LYS A 237 -5.17 -10.73 -19.28
CA LYS A 237 -5.47 -9.32 -19.54
C LYS A 237 -6.88 -8.92 -19.05
N ASN A 238 -7.86 -9.80 -19.18
CA ASN A 238 -9.24 -9.51 -18.77
C ASN A 238 -9.44 -9.51 -17.24
N VAL A 239 -8.51 -10.08 -16.48
CA VAL A 239 -8.59 -10.17 -15.01
C VAL A 239 -7.76 -9.07 -14.36
N LEU A 240 -6.56 -8.82 -14.87
CA LEU A 240 -5.62 -7.84 -14.34
C LEU A 240 -5.06 -6.96 -15.47
N PRO A 241 -5.89 -6.10 -16.08
CA PRO A 241 -5.56 -5.39 -17.32
C PRO A 241 -4.40 -4.39 -17.16
N TYR A 242 -4.10 -3.96 -15.95
CA TYR A 242 -3.06 -2.96 -15.65
C TYR A 242 -1.66 -3.55 -15.37
N MET A 243 -1.49 -4.88 -15.44
CA MET A 243 -0.23 -5.53 -15.10
C MET A 243 0.84 -5.30 -16.18
N ILE A 244 1.90 -4.58 -15.82
CA ILE A 244 2.93 -4.11 -16.77
C ILE A 244 3.83 -5.23 -17.31
N ASN A 245 4.05 -6.29 -16.53
CA ASN A 245 4.90 -7.39 -16.92
C ASN A 245 4.54 -8.71 -16.21
N GLU A 246 4.94 -9.81 -16.85
CA GLU A 246 4.81 -11.18 -16.34
C GLU A 246 6.17 -11.75 -15.92
N GLY A 247 6.19 -13.05 -15.61
CA GLY A 247 7.39 -13.83 -15.34
C GLY A 247 7.83 -13.80 -13.89
N ARG A 248 9.13 -14.01 -13.67
CA ARG A 248 9.77 -14.10 -12.34
C ARG A 248 10.26 -12.76 -11.78
N THR A 249 10.13 -11.68 -12.54
CA THR A 249 10.76 -10.39 -12.22
C THR A 249 9.76 -9.33 -11.81
N SER A 250 10.07 -8.60 -10.75
CA SER A 250 9.42 -7.37 -10.31
C SER A 250 10.37 -6.20 -10.50
N TYR A 251 10.01 -5.27 -11.39
CA TYR A 251 10.80 -4.08 -11.65
C TYR A 251 10.38 -2.96 -10.70
N PHE A 252 11.34 -2.10 -10.35
CA PHE A 252 11.03 -0.87 -9.61
C PHE A 252 10.46 0.18 -10.55
N THR A 253 9.53 0.98 -10.04
CA THR A 253 9.00 2.15 -10.76
C THR A 253 10.07 3.21 -10.99
N LYS A 254 10.03 3.86 -12.16
CA LYS A 254 10.90 5.02 -12.45
C LYS A 254 10.68 6.19 -11.48
N ILE A 255 9.54 6.19 -10.77
CA ILE A 255 9.26 7.18 -9.72
C ILE A 255 10.32 7.11 -8.62
N VAL A 256 10.74 5.92 -8.20
CA VAL A 256 11.73 5.74 -7.11
C VAL A 256 13.16 5.64 -7.61
N THR A 257 13.39 5.19 -8.84
CA THR A 257 14.75 5.07 -9.38
C THR A 257 15.25 6.39 -9.99
N GLN A 258 14.40 7.11 -10.72
CA GLN A 258 14.79 8.26 -11.56
C GLN A 258 14.16 9.59 -11.13
N THR A 259 12.95 9.58 -10.54
CA THR A 259 12.21 10.83 -10.28
C THR A 259 12.47 11.40 -8.88
N CYS A 260 12.22 10.62 -7.84
CA CYS A 260 12.30 11.11 -6.46
C CYS A 260 13.75 11.05 -5.96
N SER A 261 14.16 12.13 -5.30
CA SER A 261 15.40 12.20 -4.52
C SER A 261 15.17 11.81 -3.05
N LYS A 262 14.00 12.21 -2.50
CA LYS A 262 13.54 11.90 -1.15
C LYS A 262 12.11 11.38 -1.21
N ILE A 263 11.75 10.48 -0.29
CA ILE A 263 10.42 9.90 -0.18
C ILE A 263 9.92 10.11 1.25
N ILE A 264 8.72 10.69 1.36
CA ILE A 264 7.93 10.68 2.59
C ILE A 264 6.83 9.64 2.37
N ASN A 265 6.84 8.62 3.22
CA ASN A 265 5.92 7.50 3.15
C ASN A 265 4.68 7.80 4.00
N VAL A 266 3.49 7.74 3.40
CA VAL A 266 2.24 8.14 4.06
C VAL A 266 1.23 6.98 4.04
N PRO A 267 1.46 5.89 4.79
CA PRO A 267 0.53 4.78 4.82
C PRO A 267 -0.75 5.12 5.60
N VAL A 268 -1.82 4.35 5.37
CA VAL A 268 -3.07 4.42 6.16
C VAL A 268 -3.02 3.40 7.29
N LEU A 269 -3.47 3.76 8.49
CA LEU A 269 -3.57 2.88 9.65
C LEU A 269 -4.63 1.79 9.43
N LYS A 270 -4.23 0.64 8.88
CA LYS A 270 -5.17 -0.45 8.57
C LYS A 270 -4.56 -1.83 8.61
N ASN A 271 -5.42 -2.83 8.76
CA ASN A 271 -5.08 -4.22 8.48
C ASN A 271 -4.95 -4.50 6.96
N ALA A 272 -4.20 -5.54 6.63
CA ALA A 272 -4.14 -6.13 5.30
C ALA A 272 -4.35 -7.65 5.44
N GLY A 273 -5.61 -8.08 5.35
CA GLY A 273 -5.99 -9.44 5.72
C GLY A 273 -5.73 -9.71 7.21
N SER A 274 -5.05 -10.80 7.51
CA SER A 274 -4.78 -11.21 8.89
C SER A 274 -3.69 -10.35 9.56
N ALA A 275 -2.76 -9.76 8.80
CA ALA A 275 -1.66 -8.93 9.31
C ALA A 275 -1.99 -7.43 9.33
N VAL A 276 -1.11 -6.64 9.94
CA VAL A 276 -1.14 -5.17 9.91
C VAL A 276 0.17 -4.73 9.28
N THR A 277 0.09 -4.03 8.17
CA THR A 277 1.25 -3.53 7.43
C THR A 277 0.99 -2.09 7.05
N LEU A 278 1.88 -1.18 7.41
CA LEU A 278 1.73 0.24 7.11
C LEU A 278 2.86 0.64 6.18
N CYS A 279 4.00 1.02 6.72
CA CYS A 279 5.15 1.57 6.06
C CYS A 279 5.77 0.62 5.03
N LEU A 280 6.19 -0.59 5.45
CA LEU A 280 7.00 -1.47 4.61
C LEU A 280 6.23 -1.98 3.40
N LYS A 281 4.96 -2.39 3.58
CA LYS A 281 4.12 -2.86 2.47
C LYS A 281 3.70 -1.70 1.56
N ASN A 282 3.45 -0.51 2.11
CA ASN A 282 3.12 0.66 1.30
C ASN A 282 4.24 1.04 0.34
N LEU A 283 5.50 0.84 0.74
CA LEU A 283 6.68 1.06 -0.08
C LEU A 283 6.93 -0.08 -1.07
N SER A 284 7.10 -1.31 -0.58
CA SER A 284 7.45 -2.47 -1.42
C SER A 284 6.41 -2.72 -2.53
N TYR A 285 5.16 -3.00 -2.15
CA TYR A 285 4.10 -3.27 -3.11
C TYR A 285 3.65 -2.03 -3.89
N GLY A 286 3.98 -0.84 -3.40
CA GLY A 286 3.73 0.43 -4.07
C GLY A 286 4.75 0.75 -5.16
N ALA A 287 6.00 0.30 -4.99
CA ALA A 287 7.11 0.61 -5.89
C ALA A 287 7.43 -0.49 -6.90
N LEU A 288 6.92 -1.71 -6.69
CA LEU A 288 7.18 -2.86 -7.55
C LEU A 288 6.05 -3.15 -8.55
N SER A 289 6.44 -3.64 -9.72
CA SER A 289 5.55 -4.32 -10.67
C SER A 289 5.40 -5.82 -10.36
N ASN A 290 4.49 -6.51 -11.07
CA ASN A 290 4.33 -7.96 -10.99
C ASN A 290 4.05 -8.50 -9.56
N THR A 291 3.42 -7.71 -8.69
CA THR A 291 3.39 -8.01 -7.24
C THR A 291 2.45 -9.14 -6.81
N SER A 292 1.53 -9.61 -7.65
CA SER A 292 0.53 -10.61 -7.24
C SER A 292 1.21 -11.91 -6.76
N ARG A 293 2.17 -12.43 -7.53
CA ARG A 293 2.93 -13.65 -7.22
C ARG A 293 3.70 -13.57 -5.89
N LEU A 294 4.08 -12.36 -5.48
CA LEU A 294 4.87 -12.13 -4.28
C LEU A 294 4.12 -12.48 -2.98
N HIS A 295 2.78 -12.56 -3.02
CA HIS A 295 2.00 -13.00 -1.85
C HIS A 295 2.32 -14.44 -1.39
N LYS A 296 2.92 -15.28 -2.23
CA LYS A 296 3.40 -16.61 -1.81
C LYS A 296 4.63 -16.55 -0.89
N ILE A 297 5.39 -15.46 -0.93
CA ILE A 297 6.53 -15.16 -0.05
C ILE A 297 6.29 -13.86 0.71
N TRP A 298 5.05 -13.64 1.15
CA TRP A 298 4.56 -12.35 1.60
C TRP A 298 5.51 -11.64 2.59
N ALA A 299 5.97 -12.35 3.63
CA ALA A 299 6.84 -11.76 4.65
C ALA A 299 8.17 -11.23 4.06
N LYS A 300 8.82 -12.03 3.22
CA LYS A 300 10.03 -11.64 2.47
C LYS A 300 9.74 -10.45 1.56
N SER A 301 8.69 -10.53 0.74
CA SER A 301 8.38 -9.50 -0.26
C SER A 301 7.91 -8.16 0.30
N VAL A 302 7.44 -8.12 1.56
CA VAL A 302 7.15 -6.87 2.26
C VAL A 302 8.44 -6.19 2.73
N ALA A 303 9.42 -6.97 3.18
CA ALA A 303 10.65 -6.47 3.78
C ALA A 303 11.78 -6.25 2.76
N GLU A 304 12.12 -7.27 1.97
CA GLU A 304 13.30 -7.32 1.11
C GLU A 304 13.39 -6.15 0.11
N PRO A 305 12.33 -5.78 -0.63
CA PRO A 305 12.42 -4.68 -1.59
C PRO A 305 12.75 -3.33 -0.94
N CYS A 306 12.37 -3.13 0.33
CA CYS A 306 12.67 -1.91 1.07
C CYS A 306 14.17 -1.77 1.39
N ALA A 307 14.96 -2.86 1.31
CA ALA A 307 16.41 -2.84 1.50
C ALA A 307 17.21 -2.49 0.24
N VAL A 308 16.55 -2.33 -0.90
CA VAL A 308 17.17 -1.92 -2.16
C VAL A 308 17.40 -0.39 -2.15
N PRO A 309 18.56 0.13 -2.60
CA PRO A 309 18.94 1.55 -2.46
C PRO A 309 17.90 2.58 -2.93
N CYS A 310 17.18 2.30 -4.02
CA CYS A 310 16.15 3.20 -4.54
C CYS A 310 14.98 3.45 -3.56
N LEU A 311 14.80 2.59 -2.56
CA LEU A 311 13.88 2.83 -1.43
C LEU A 311 14.66 3.12 -0.15
N ARG A 312 15.58 2.21 0.22
CA ARG A 312 16.31 2.24 1.50
C ARG A 312 16.97 3.59 1.76
N ASP A 313 17.57 4.18 0.74
CA ASP A 313 18.43 5.37 0.88
C ASP A 313 17.65 6.68 0.58
N LYS A 314 16.37 6.57 0.20
CA LYS A 314 15.54 7.72 -0.20
C LYS A 314 14.38 7.99 0.76
N VAL A 315 13.89 6.99 1.50
CA VAL A 315 12.79 7.19 2.46
C VAL A 315 13.33 7.84 3.72
N VAL A 316 12.90 9.08 3.98
CA VAL A 316 13.42 9.89 5.09
C VAL A 316 12.44 10.03 6.25
N LEU A 317 11.15 9.82 6.01
CA LEU A 317 10.10 10.02 7.00
C LEU A 317 8.88 9.15 6.69
N ASN A 318 8.26 8.61 7.73
CA ASN A 318 6.97 7.93 7.68
C ASN A 318 5.95 8.72 8.51
N ILE A 319 4.78 8.97 7.92
CA ILE A 319 3.64 9.62 8.58
C ILE A 319 2.41 8.75 8.35
N VAL A 320 1.99 8.00 9.37
CA VAL A 320 0.81 7.14 9.27
C VAL A 320 -0.45 8.01 9.42
N ASP A 321 -1.32 7.98 8.41
CA ASP A 321 -2.67 8.55 8.46
C ASP A 321 -3.62 7.56 9.14
N GLY A 322 -3.96 7.83 10.40
CA GLY A 322 -4.97 7.11 11.15
C GLY A 322 -6.14 7.99 11.57
N LEU A 323 -6.48 9.03 10.78
CA LEU A 323 -7.70 9.81 11.00
C LEU A 323 -8.93 8.89 10.91
N LYS A 324 -8.99 8.12 9.82
CA LYS A 324 -9.83 6.93 9.71
C LYS A 324 -8.94 5.70 9.63
N ALA A 325 -9.23 4.69 10.44
CA ALA A 325 -8.51 3.44 10.46
C ALA A 325 -9.43 2.26 10.13
N CYS A 326 -8.83 1.11 9.81
CA CYS A 326 -9.56 -0.13 9.54
C CYS A 326 -8.94 -1.31 10.30
N TYR A 327 -9.73 -1.94 11.17
CA TYR A 327 -9.22 -2.98 12.06
C TYR A 327 -9.47 -4.37 11.51
N GLU A 328 -10.33 -4.55 10.50
CA GLU A 328 -10.60 -5.86 9.90
C GLU A 328 -11.12 -5.74 8.46
N GLY A 329 -11.05 -6.82 7.66
CA GLY A 329 -11.67 -6.85 6.33
C GLY A 329 -10.94 -6.07 5.23
N GLY A 330 -9.76 -5.50 5.53
CA GLY A 330 -8.82 -4.99 4.53
C GLY A 330 -8.33 -6.07 3.54
N PRO A 331 -7.65 -5.69 2.44
CA PRO A 331 -6.98 -4.40 2.26
C PRO A 331 -7.85 -3.29 1.65
N GLY A 332 -8.99 -3.64 1.03
CA GLY A 332 -10.00 -2.69 0.57
C GLY A 332 -10.83 -2.12 1.72
N ALA A 333 -11.67 -1.13 1.45
CA ALA A 333 -12.52 -0.56 2.48
C ALA A 333 -13.71 -1.48 2.75
N ASN A 334 -13.90 -1.85 4.01
CA ASN A 334 -15.14 -2.43 4.51
C ASN A 334 -15.68 -1.52 5.62
N ALA A 335 -16.76 -0.80 5.32
CA ALA A 335 -17.30 0.24 6.18
C ALA A 335 -17.57 -0.22 7.62
N GLN A 336 -17.97 -1.49 7.82
CA GLN A 336 -18.24 -2.06 9.14
C GLN A 336 -17.02 -2.06 10.07
N TYR A 337 -15.82 -2.12 9.49
CA TYR A 337 -14.56 -2.21 10.23
C TYR A 337 -13.77 -0.90 10.24
N ILE A 338 -14.37 0.19 9.76
CA ILE A 338 -13.75 1.51 9.69
C ILE A 338 -14.28 2.38 10.84
N TRP A 339 -13.39 3.13 11.48
CA TRP A 339 -13.76 4.10 12.51
C TRP A 339 -12.82 5.31 12.48
N ASN A 340 -13.26 6.40 13.10
CA ASN A 340 -12.42 7.58 13.33
C ASN A 340 -11.44 7.27 14.46
N ALA A 341 -10.27 6.75 14.12
CA ALA A 341 -9.26 6.42 15.13
C ALA A 341 -8.57 7.67 15.68
N ASN A 342 -8.51 8.75 14.89
CA ASN A 342 -7.89 10.01 15.28
C ASN A 342 -6.47 9.79 15.84
N GLN A 343 -5.68 8.98 15.14
CA GLN A 343 -4.29 8.69 15.48
C GLN A 343 -3.38 9.04 14.32
N MET A 344 -2.21 9.59 14.63
CA MET A 344 -1.12 9.73 13.67
C MET A 344 0.17 9.21 14.27
N LEU A 345 0.98 8.53 13.46
CA LEU A 345 2.31 8.05 13.87
C LEU A 345 3.38 8.69 13.01
N PHE A 346 4.47 9.14 13.62
CA PHE A 346 5.59 9.79 12.96
C PHE A 346 6.88 9.07 13.35
N GLY A 347 7.73 8.79 12.35
CA GLY A 347 9.04 8.20 12.60
C GLY A 347 9.87 8.02 11.34
N THR A 348 11.20 7.96 11.48
CA THR A 348 12.09 7.66 10.34
C THR A 348 12.28 6.16 10.16
N ASP A 349 12.12 5.39 11.24
CA ASP A 349 12.24 3.95 11.27
C ASP A 349 10.91 3.29 10.86
N PRO A 350 10.78 2.74 9.63
CA PRO A 350 9.52 2.15 9.18
C PRO A 350 9.16 0.87 9.92
N VAL A 351 10.15 0.14 10.47
CA VAL A 351 9.93 -1.11 11.20
C VAL A 351 9.35 -0.81 12.58
N ALA A 352 9.89 0.21 13.26
CA ALA A 352 9.37 0.65 14.54
C ALA A 352 7.95 1.22 14.40
N VAL A 353 7.70 2.03 13.37
CA VAL A 353 6.36 2.57 13.08
C VAL A 353 5.37 1.46 12.76
N ASP A 354 5.74 0.46 11.94
CA ASP A 354 4.87 -0.69 11.68
C ASP A 354 4.61 -1.52 12.94
N THR A 355 5.60 -1.66 13.84
CA THR A 355 5.44 -2.37 15.11
C THR A 355 4.42 -1.68 16.01
N VAL A 356 4.53 -0.37 16.20
CA VAL A 356 3.57 0.42 17.00
C VAL A 356 2.17 0.38 16.38
N GLY A 357 2.08 0.56 15.06
CA GLY A 357 0.80 0.53 14.36
C GLY A 357 0.14 -0.86 14.36
N TYR A 358 0.93 -1.93 14.29
CA TYR A 358 0.47 -3.31 14.46
C TYR A 358 -0.17 -3.48 15.84
N GLU A 359 0.53 -3.07 16.90
CA GLU A 359 0.02 -3.18 18.28
C GLU A 359 -1.27 -2.41 18.49
N PHE A 360 -1.35 -1.21 17.94
CA PHE A 360 -2.56 -0.39 18.01
C PHE A 360 -3.77 -1.12 17.39
N ILE A 361 -3.63 -1.66 16.17
CA ILE A 361 -4.72 -2.38 15.49
C ILE A 361 -5.05 -3.71 16.19
N ILE A 362 -4.05 -4.47 16.66
CA ILE A 362 -4.32 -5.71 17.41
C ILE A 362 -5.06 -5.42 18.72
N GLY A 363 -4.65 -4.38 19.44
CA GLY A 363 -5.37 -3.91 20.62
C GLY A 363 -6.82 -3.56 20.30
N GLU A 364 -7.07 -2.88 19.19
CA GLU A 364 -8.44 -2.56 18.75
C GLU A 364 -9.24 -3.82 18.37
N ARG A 365 -8.64 -4.76 17.66
CA ARG A 365 -9.28 -6.04 17.31
C ARG A 365 -9.69 -6.84 18.54
N MET A 366 -8.84 -6.86 19.57
CA MET A 366 -9.12 -7.53 20.85
C MET A 366 -10.25 -6.81 21.61
N LYS A 367 -10.21 -5.48 21.71
CA LYS A 367 -11.29 -4.69 22.32
C LYS A 367 -12.65 -4.94 21.67
N ARG A 368 -12.67 -5.16 20.35
CA ARG A 368 -13.89 -5.43 19.56
C ARG A 368 -14.24 -6.91 19.44
N GLY A 369 -13.46 -7.80 20.05
CA GLY A 369 -13.73 -9.24 20.08
C GLY A 369 -13.53 -9.98 18.74
N VAL A 370 -12.92 -9.35 17.73
CA VAL A 370 -12.64 -10.00 16.43
C VAL A 370 -11.33 -10.80 16.43
N GLN A 371 -10.50 -10.63 17.46
CA GLN A 371 -9.29 -11.40 17.68
C GLN A 371 -9.09 -11.66 19.17
N GLN A 372 -8.73 -12.88 19.55
CA GLN A 372 -8.57 -13.26 20.96
C GLN A 372 -7.11 -13.22 21.43
N LEU A 373 -6.19 -13.66 20.57
CA LEU A 373 -4.76 -13.74 20.87
C LEU A 373 -3.96 -13.18 19.71
N GLU A 374 -2.77 -12.70 20.03
CA GLU A 374 -1.80 -12.26 19.05
C GLU A 374 -1.15 -13.46 18.33
N ASP A 375 -1.11 -13.40 16.99
CA ASP A 375 -0.42 -14.37 16.16
C ASP A 375 0.94 -13.81 15.73
N LYS A 376 2.00 -14.23 16.44
CA LYS A 376 3.37 -13.73 16.22
C LYS A 376 3.88 -14.00 14.80
N LYS A 377 3.38 -15.03 14.10
CA LYS A 377 3.78 -15.30 12.70
C LYS A 377 3.43 -14.14 11.77
N ARG A 378 2.42 -13.34 12.12
CA ARG A 378 2.01 -12.17 11.33
C ARG A 378 2.99 -10.99 11.42
N ARG A 379 4.03 -11.09 12.26
CA ARG A 379 5.14 -10.13 12.38
C ARG A 379 6.45 -10.61 11.76
N GLU A 380 6.48 -11.78 11.14
CA GLU A 380 7.70 -12.34 10.52
C GLU A 380 8.39 -11.34 9.57
N PHE A 381 7.62 -10.54 8.83
CA PHE A 381 8.17 -9.51 7.95
C PHE A 381 8.96 -8.43 8.68
N LEU A 382 8.60 -8.10 9.93
CA LEU A 382 9.32 -7.14 10.77
C LEU A 382 10.66 -7.71 11.22
N GLU A 383 10.69 -9.01 11.56
CA GLU A 383 11.94 -9.71 11.90
C GLU A 383 12.89 -9.76 10.71
N ILE A 384 12.37 -10.08 9.51
CA ILE A 384 13.15 -10.03 8.26
C ILE A 384 13.67 -8.62 8.01
N ALA A 385 12.82 -7.60 8.15
CA ALA A 385 13.21 -6.20 7.96
C ALA A 385 14.30 -5.77 8.96
N GLY A 386 14.20 -6.17 10.22
CA GLY A 386 15.23 -5.91 11.23
C GLY A 386 16.57 -6.58 10.90
N LYS A 387 16.56 -7.84 10.43
CA LYS A 387 17.77 -8.55 9.98
C LYS A 387 18.43 -7.87 8.76
N LEU A 388 17.64 -7.22 7.91
CA LEU A 388 18.12 -6.41 6.78
C LEU A 388 18.59 -5.00 7.22
N GLY A 389 18.51 -4.68 8.51
CA GLY A 389 18.90 -3.39 9.06
C GLY A 389 17.94 -2.25 8.72
N LEU A 390 16.69 -2.54 8.36
CA LEU A 390 15.70 -1.51 8.02
C LEU A 390 15.16 -0.76 9.24
N GLY A 391 15.32 -1.33 10.43
CA GLY A 391 14.90 -0.71 11.68
C GLY A 391 14.61 -1.71 12.80
N HIS A 392 14.02 -1.22 13.88
CA HIS A 392 13.80 -1.97 15.11
C HIS A 392 12.38 -2.55 15.17
N HIS A 393 12.27 -3.88 15.28
CA HIS A 393 11.00 -4.59 15.49
C HIS A 393 10.76 -4.99 16.95
N ASP A 394 11.81 -4.97 17.77
CA ASP A 394 11.74 -5.37 19.18
C ASP A 394 11.32 -4.15 20.02
N LYS A 395 10.27 -4.33 20.82
CA LYS A 395 9.64 -3.24 21.59
C LYS A 395 10.62 -2.61 22.56
N ASP A 396 11.53 -3.40 23.12
CA ASP A 396 12.52 -2.91 24.08
C ASP A 396 13.51 -1.92 23.44
N ASN A 397 13.60 -1.93 22.11
CA ASN A 397 14.40 -1.01 21.31
C ASN A 397 13.57 0.11 20.66
N ILE A 398 12.26 0.20 20.96
CA ILE A 398 11.36 1.22 20.43
C ILE A 398 10.99 2.20 21.54
N ARG A 399 11.34 3.47 21.34
CA ARG A 399 10.95 4.60 22.19
C ARG A 399 9.68 5.23 21.62
N LEU A 400 8.54 4.83 22.16
CA LEU A 400 7.24 5.42 21.85
C LEU A 400 7.00 6.67 22.72
N HIS A 401 6.73 7.80 22.07
CA HIS A 401 6.30 9.03 22.72
C HIS A 401 4.87 9.36 22.30
N SER A 402 3.91 9.19 23.20
CA SER A 402 2.48 9.40 22.93
C SER A 402 1.99 10.72 23.52
N LEU A 403 1.26 11.51 22.74
CA LEU A 403 0.60 12.74 23.16
C LEU A 403 -0.87 12.73 22.74
N GLU A 404 -1.69 13.47 23.47
CA GLU A 404 -3.11 13.69 23.15
C GLU A 404 -3.36 15.19 23.01
N LEU A 405 -3.93 15.58 21.88
CA LEU A 405 -4.35 16.94 21.60
C LEU A 405 -5.81 17.14 22.01
N ALA A 406 -6.16 18.40 22.32
CA ALA A 406 -7.47 18.79 22.84
C ALA A 406 -8.61 18.79 21.80
#